data_AF-A0A6V7MFW3-F1
#
_entry.id   AF-A0A6V7MFW3-F1
#
_cell.length_a   1.000
_cell.length_b   1.000
_cell.length_c   1.000
_cell.angle_alpha   90.00
_cell.angle_beta   90.00
_cell.angle_gamma   90.00
#
_symmetry.space_group_name_H-M   'P 1'
#
loop_
_entity.id
_entity.type
_entity.pdbx_description
1 polymer ?
#
loop_
_entity_poly.entity_id
_entity_poly.type
_entity_poly.pdbx_seq_one_letter_code
_entity_poly.pdbx_strand_id
1 'polypeptide(L)' 'RPLSVEILNSEHAPLSADQKYNITCTTMGSRPPANLRWFMEGKLLKNSTQR' A
#
# COMPACT_ATOMS: atom_id res chain seq x y z
N ARG A 1 -3.63 0.23 16.64
CA ARG A 1 -2.44 0.74 15.94
C ARG A 1 -1.56 -0.46 15.61
N PRO A 2 -1.16 -0.68 14.35
CA PRO A 2 -0.26 -1.78 13.99
C PRO A 2 1.12 -1.58 14.63
N LEU A 3 1.81 -2.68 14.86
CA LEU A 3 3.19 -2.70 15.35
C LEU A 3 4.16 -2.31 14.23
N SER A 4 3.94 -2.79 13.00
CA SER A 4 4.76 -2.49 11.83
C SER A 4 3.92 -2.29 10.58
N VAL A 5 4.47 -1.54 9.62
CA VAL A 5 3.89 -1.26 8.30
C VAL A 5 5.02 -1.28 7.27
N GLU A 6 4.86 -2.07 6.22
CA GLU A 6 5.87 -2.22 5.17
C GLU A 6 5.21 -2.23 3.78
N ILE A 7 5.93 -1.73 2.77
CA ILE A 7 5.51 -1.77 1.37
C ILE A 7 6.48 -2.67 0.60
N LEU A 8 6.02 -3.87 0.25
CA LEU A 8 6.89 -4.95 -0.24
C LEU A 8 7.42 -4.72 -1.67
N ASN A 9 6.70 -3.94 -2.49
CA ASN A 9 7.01 -3.71 -3.91
C ASN A 9 7.42 -2.25 -4.23
N SER A 10 7.70 -1.46 -3.19
CA SER A 10 8.10 -0.04 -3.30
C SER A 10 9.59 0.13 -3.63
N GLU A 11 10.38 -0.88 -3.29
CA GLU A 11 11.81 -0.77 -3.16
C GLU A 11 12.49 -1.03 -4.52
N HIS A 12 12.75 0.04 -5.26
CA HIS A 12 13.98 0.24 -6.09
C HIS A 12 13.85 0.17 -7.64
N ALA A 13 12.65 0.01 -8.21
CA ALA A 13 12.49 0.10 -9.66
C ALA A 13 11.78 1.41 -10.08
N PRO A 14 12.32 2.18 -11.05
CA PRO A 14 11.58 3.27 -11.65
C PRO A 14 10.31 2.73 -12.30
N LEU A 15 9.20 3.42 -12.08
CA LEU A 15 7.93 3.07 -12.70
C LEU A 15 7.90 3.68 -14.11
N SER A 16 7.79 2.82 -15.12
CA SER A 16 7.65 3.21 -16.51
C SER A 16 6.20 3.57 -16.83
N ALA A 17 6.03 4.55 -17.72
CA ALA A 17 4.72 4.87 -18.26
C ALA A 17 4.09 3.65 -18.95
N ASP A 18 2.76 3.58 -18.94
CA ASP A 18 1.94 2.49 -19.53
C ASP A 18 2.17 1.08 -18.96
N GLN A 19 2.98 0.95 -17.90
CA GLN A 19 3.20 -0.32 -17.22
C GLN A 19 2.32 -0.44 -15.98
N LYS A 20 1.70 -1.61 -15.80
CA LYS A 20 0.88 -1.92 -14.62
C LYS A 20 1.77 -2.46 -13.50
N TYR A 21 1.61 -1.90 -12.31
CA TYR A 21 2.36 -2.30 -11.13
C TYR A 21 1.43 -2.71 -10.00
N ASN A 22 1.77 -3.82 -9.35
CA ASN A 22 1.10 -4.26 -8.14
C ASN A 22 1.94 -3.83 -6.94
N ILE A 23 1.41 -2.89 -6.15
CA ILE A 23 2.05 -2.40 -4.93
C ILE A 23 1.32 -3.01 -3.74
N THR A 24 2.05 -3.74 -2.91
CA THR A 24 1.50 -4.45 -1.75
C THR A 24 1.97 -3.77 -0.48
N CYS A 25 1.03 -3.44 0.41
CA CYS A 25 1.32 -2.97 1.76
C CYS A 25 0.86 -4.02 2.78
N THR A 26 1.71 -4.31 3.76
CA THR A 26 1.43 -5.24 4.85
C THR A 26 1.57 -4.55 6.19
N THR A 27 0.77 -5.00 7.17
CA THR A 27 0.86 -4.51 8.55
C THR A 27 0.84 -5.68 9.52
N MET A 28 1.66 -5.63 10.57
CA MET A 28 1.67 -6.65 11.62
C MET A 28 1.28 -6.09 12.98
N GLY A 29 0.80 -6.94 13.86
CA GLY A 29 0.53 -6.60 15.27
C GLY A 29 -0.66 -5.67 15.52
N SER A 30 -1.58 -5.48 14.55
CA SER A 30 -2.80 -4.71 14.78
C SER A 30 -3.93 -5.57 15.35
N ARG A 31 -4.50 -5.14 16.49
CA ARG A 31 -5.77 -5.65 17.02
C ARG A 31 -6.60 -4.45 17.52
N PRO A 32 -7.77 -4.14 16.94
CA PRO A 32 -8.42 -4.77 15.77
C PRO A 32 -7.62 -4.59 14.45
N PRO A 33 -8.02 -5.26 13.34
CA PRO A 33 -7.35 -5.14 12.04
C PRO A 33 -7.17 -3.67 11.62
N ALA A 34 -6.01 -3.34 11.05
CA ALA A 34 -5.73 -1.98 10.60
C ALA A 34 -6.54 -1.65 9.33
N ASN A 35 -6.98 -0.39 9.18
CA ASN A 35 -7.57 0.09 7.94
C ASN A 35 -6.46 0.69 7.06
N LEU A 36 -6.22 0.10 5.89
CA LEU A 36 -5.17 0.52 4.97
C LEU A 36 -5.79 1.32 3.83
N ARG A 37 -5.19 2.47 3.52
CA ARG A 37 -5.69 3.39 2.49
C ARG A 37 -4.51 3.87 1.65
N TRP A 38 -4.67 3.81 0.34
CA TRP A 38 -3.68 4.29 -0.60
C TRP A 38 -3.97 5.74 -1.00
N PHE A 39 -2.93 6.57 -1.00
CA PHE A 39 -3.01 7.95 -1.42
C PHE A 39 -1.96 8.23 -2.50
N MET A 40 -2.34 9.00 -3.51
CA MET A 40 -1.46 9.49 -4.56
C MET A 40 -1.69 10.98 -4.71
N GLU A 41 -0.63 11.79 -4.57
CA GLU A 41 -0.72 13.26 -4.60
C GLU A 41 -1.80 13.83 -3.66
N GLY A 42 -1.93 13.23 -2.47
CA GLY A 42 -2.95 13.62 -1.48
C GLY A 42 -4.38 13.16 -1.79
N LYS A 43 -4.61 12.50 -2.92
CA LYS A 43 -5.93 11.95 -3.29
C LYS A 43 -6.03 10.49 -2.89
N LEU A 44 -7.17 10.13 -2.29
CA LEU A 44 -7.48 8.74 -1.97
C LEU A 44 -7.68 7.92 -3.25
N LEU A 45 -6.94 6.83 -3.39
CA LEU A 45 -7.15 5.85 -4.44
C LEU A 45 -8.33 4.95 -4.06
N LYS A 46 -9.40 4.98 -4.87
CA LYS A 46 -10.62 4.18 -4.64
C LYS A 46 -10.47 2.73 -5.07
N ASN A 47 -9.60 2.47 -6.04
CA ASN A 47 -9.40 1.14 -6.64
C ASN A 47 -8.24 0.40 -5.96
N SER A 48 -8.20 0.40 -4.63
CA SER A 48 -7.25 -0.41 -3.87
C SER A 48 -7.99 -1.55 -3.17
N THR A 49 -7.49 -2.77 -3.33
CA THR A 49 -8.01 -3.92 -2.59
C THR A 49 -7.32 -4.02 -1.23
N GLN A 50 -8.12 -4.07 -0.16
CA GLN A 50 -7.67 -4.42 1.18
C GLN A 50 -8.21 -5.83 1.47
N ARG A 51 -7.33 -6.78 1.79
CA ARG A 51 -7.69 -8.16 2.15
C ARG A 51 -7.21 -8.47 3.55
#